data_AF-A0A9D0VY64-F1
#
_entry.id   AF-A0A9D0VY64-F1
#
_cell.length_a   1.000
_cell.length_b   1.000
_cell.length_c   1.000
_cell.angle_alpha   90.00
_cell.angle_beta   90.00
_cell.angle_gamma   90.00
#
_symmetry.space_group_name_H-M   'P 1'
#
loop_
_entity.id
_entity.type
_entity.pdbx_description
1 polymer ?
#
loop_
_entity_poly.entity_id
_entity_poly.type
_entity_poly.pdbx_seq_one_letter_code
_entity_poly.pdbx_strand_id
1 'polypeptide(L)'
;MLSWEDSDTSVTSVPTPRQDGAPFTVPSGHAAAAPALPPVQAADKRVVNGHTDINQLAPFKYPWAWKYFLNANRNHWTPLDINMTQDVHDYHHALTAAERHVYENVLSYLTTSDILAMRNIGLAVMEKMSAPELQIYQA
;
A
#
# COMPACT_ATOMS: atom_id res chain seq x y z
N MET A 1 15.50 40.22 -12.34
CA MET A 1 14.97 41.01 -11.21
C MET A 1 14.01 42.01 -11.82
N LEU A 2 12.73 41.67 -11.89
CA LEU A 2 11.69 42.52 -12.51
C LEU A 2 10.71 42.92 -11.41
N SER A 3 10.54 44.22 -11.31
CA SER A 3 9.92 44.98 -10.23
C SER A 3 8.40 44.87 -10.23
N TRP A 4 7.88 44.74 -9.01
CA TRP A 4 6.52 45.00 -8.60
C TRP A 4 6.24 46.50 -8.65
N GLU A 5 5.03 46.89 -9.10
CA GLU A 5 4.17 47.91 -8.48
C GLU A 5 2.84 47.99 -9.24
N ASP A 6 1.85 47.34 -8.62
CA ASP A 6 0.38 47.50 -8.56
C ASP A 6 -0.38 48.46 -9.50
N SER A 7 -1.53 48.00 -10.00
CA SER A 7 -2.85 48.38 -9.42
C SER A 7 -4.08 47.71 -10.09
N ASP A 8 -4.93 47.13 -9.23
CA ASP A 8 -6.40 47.04 -9.22
C ASP A 8 -7.26 46.49 -10.38
N THR A 9 -7.82 45.31 -10.09
CA THR A 9 -9.24 44.86 -10.20
C THR A 9 -10.13 45.34 -11.35
N SER A 10 -10.60 44.38 -12.14
CA SER A 10 -12.04 44.17 -12.36
C SER A 10 -12.33 42.74 -12.85
N VAL A 11 -13.04 41.97 -12.01
CA VAL A 11 -13.52 40.62 -12.31
C VAL A 11 -14.67 40.72 -13.31
N THR A 12 -14.48 40.18 -14.52
CA THR A 12 -15.57 40.04 -15.49
C THR A 12 -16.24 38.67 -15.29
N SER A 13 -17.49 38.70 -14.84
CA SER A 13 -18.33 37.52 -14.59
C SER A 13 -18.68 36.77 -15.87
N VAL A 14 -18.38 35.46 -15.91
CA VAL A 14 -18.81 34.53 -16.96
C VAL A 14 -20.30 34.19 -16.77
N PRO A 15 -21.12 34.13 -17.84
CA PRO A 15 -22.57 34.00 -17.73
C PRO A 15 -23.03 32.56 -17.40
N THR A 16 -24.03 32.47 -16.52
CA THR A 16 -24.67 31.24 -16.05
C THR A 16 -25.53 30.57 -17.13
N PRO A 17 -25.40 29.24 -17.37
CA PRO A 17 -26.37 28.52 -18.19
C PRO A 17 -27.71 28.32 -17.47
N ARG A 18 -28.80 28.61 -18.19
CA ARG A 18 -30.21 28.47 -17.81
C ARG A 18 -30.54 27.00 -17.47
N GLN A 19 -31.01 26.72 -16.26
CA GLN A 19 -31.52 25.40 -15.85
C GLN A 19 -32.99 25.25 -16.27
N ASP A 20 -33.23 24.67 -17.44
CA ASP A 20 -34.53 24.14 -17.83
C ASP A 20 -34.37 22.63 -18.06
N GLY A 21 -34.80 21.80 -17.10
CA GLY A 21 -34.73 20.34 -17.22
C GLY A 21 -35.27 19.63 -15.98
N ALA A 22 -36.31 18.81 -16.16
CA ALA A 22 -37.02 18.05 -15.15
C ALA A 22 -36.10 17.24 -14.20
N PRO A 23 -36.53 16.95 -12.96
CA PRO A 23 -35.73 16.17 -12.01
C PRO A 23 -35.41 14.79 -12.59
N PHE A 24 -34.11 14.52 -12.77
CA PHE A 24 -33.59 13.20 -13.09
C PHE A 24 -33.94 12.25 -11.93
N THR A 25 -35.01 11.47 -12.11
CA THR A 25 -35.40 10.44 -11.17
C THR A 25 -34.50 9.23 -11.42
N VAL A 26 -33.50 9.03 -10.57
CA VAL A 26 -32.75 7.77 -10.55
C VAL A 26 -33.76 6.69 -10.16
N PRO A 27 -33.98 5.63 -10.97
CA PRO A 27 -34.87 4.57 -10.57
C PRO A 27 -34.26 3.88 -9.33
N SER A 28 -34.94 4.02 -8.20
CA SER A 28 -34.64 3.32 -6.94
C SER A 28 -34.95 1.83 -7.06
N GLY A 29 -34.28 1.15 -7.99
CA GLY A 29 -34.13 -0.30 -7.97
C GLY A 29 -33.07 -0.65 -6.94
N HIS A 30 -33.45 -0.66 -5.65
CA HIS A 30 -32.69 -1.45 -4.68
C HIS A 30 -32.93 -2.90 -5.07
N ALA A 31 -32.11 -3.44 -5.98
CA ALA A 31 -31.93 -4.86 -6.10
C ALA A 31 -31.74 -5.37 -4.67
N ALA A 32 -32.66 -6.22 -4.21
CA ALA A 32 -32.64 -6.73 -2.85
C ALA A 32 -31.21 -7.20 -2.55
N ALA A 33 -30.53 -6.48 -1.66
CA ALA A 33 -29.17 -6.82 -1.28
C ALA A 33 -29.19 -8.28 -0.84
N ALA A 34 -28.31 -9.09 -1.44
CA ALA A 34 -28.10 -10.47 -0.99
C ALA A 34 -27.94 -10.44 0.54
N PRO A 35 -28.49 -11.43 1.27
CA PRO A 35 -28.46 -11.40 2.73
C PRO A 35 -27.03 -11.22 3.20
N ALA A 36 -26.75 -10.11 3.88
CA ALA A 36 -25.44 -9.80 4.42
C ALA A 36 -25.06 -10.92 5.39
N LEU A 37 -23.86 -11.49 5.22
CA LEU A 37 -23.33 -12.47 6.17
C LEU A 37 -23.32 -11.85 7.58
N PRO A 38 -23.63 -12.65 8.62
CA PRO A 38 -23.65 -12.14 9.99
C PRO A 38 -22.27 -11.55 10.36
N PRO A 39 -22.22 -10.46 11.14
CA PRO A 39 -20.97 -9.89 11.58
C PRO A 39 -20.10 -10.90 12.34
N VAL A 40 -18.82 -10.98 11.99
CA VAL A 40 -17.85 -11.85 12.68
C VAL A 40 -17.61 -11.38 14.11
N GLN A 41 -17.55 -12.29 15.08
CA GLN A 41 -17.11 -11.97 16.44
C GLN A 41 -15.59 -12.02 16.56
N ALA A 42 -15.00 -11.06 17.28
CA ALA A 42 -13.55 -10.99 17.45
C ALA A 42 -13.00 -12.25 18.15
N ALA A 43 -13.73 -12.81 19.11
CA ALA A 43 -13.29 -13.98 19.87
C ALA A 43 -13.05 -15.21 18.98
N ASP A 44 -13.78 -15.35 17.87
CA ASP A 44 -13.76 -16.52 17.01
C ASP A 44 -12.59 -16.51 16.01
N LYS A 45 -11.99 -15.35 15.74
CA LYS A 45 -10.83 -15.24 14.85
C LYS A 45 -9.65 -16.10 15.35
N ARG A 46 -8.94 -16.78 14.45
CA ARG A 46 -7.73 -17.57 14.75
C ARG A 46 -6.64 -17.22 13.74
N VAL A 47 -5.38 -17.33 14.15
CA VAL A 47 -4.23 -17.09 13.26
C VAL A 47 -4.17 -18.14 12.16
N VAL A 48 -4.39 -19.41 12.50
CA VAL A 48 -4.41 -20.56 11.59
C VAL A 48 -5.70 -21.36 11.80
N ASN A 49 -6.23 -21.97 10.74
CA ASN A 49 -7.44 -22.81 10.77
C ASN A 49 -8.69 -22.13 11.37
N GLY A 50 -8.81 -20.81 11.22
CA GLY A 50 -10.02 -20.07 11.57
C GLY A 50 -11.12 -20.28 10.55
N HIS A 51 -12.37 -20.36 11.01
CA HIS A 51 -13.56 -20.54 10.16
C HIS A 51 -14.37 -19.25 9.97
N THR A 52 -13.89 -18.13 10.51
CA THR A 52 -14.52 -16.81 10.37
C THR A 52 -14.33 -16.26 8.95
N ASP A 53 -15.28 -15.46 8.48
CA ASP A 53 -15.17 -14.79 7.17
C ASP A 53 -13.92 -13.90 7.10
N ILE A 54 -13.01 -14.23 6.19
CA ILE A 54 -11.73 -13.52 6.00
C ILE A 54 -11.92 -12.16 5.31
N ASN A 55 -13.06 -11.89 4.68
CA ASN A 55 -13.30 -10.61 4.02
C ASN A 55 -13.75 -9.52 5.01
N GLN A 56 -14.09 -9.91 6.25
CA GLN A 56 -14.51 -8.98 7.30
C GLN A 56 -13.33 -8.57 8.19
N LEU A 57 -12.75 -7.41 7.88
CA LEU A 57 -11.61 -6.89 8.62
C LEU A 57 -11.91 -6.63 10.10
N ALA A 58 -13.03 -5.95 10.38
CA ALA A 58 -13.48 -5.68 11.74
C ALA A 58 -14.42 -6.80 12.24
N PRO A 59 -14.50 -7.06 13.55
CA PRO A 59 -13.73 -6.47 14.65
C PRO A 59 -12.33 -7.07 14.80
N PHE A 60 -11.36 -6.30 15.29
CA PHE A 60 -9.98 -6.77 15.46
C PHE A 60 -9.80 -7.66 16.70
N LYS A 61 -9.15 -8.81 16.53
CA LYS A 61 -8.68 -9.66 17.63
C LYS A 61 -7.22 -9.42 17.96
N TYR A 62 -6.40 -9.12 16.94
CA TYR A 62 -4.96 -8.95 17.07
C TYR A 62 -4.54 -7.49 16.80
N PRO A 63 -4.70 -6.57 17.76
CA PRO A 63 -4.41 -5.15 17.56
C PRO A 63 -2.93 -4.85 17.29
N TRP A 64 -2.03 -5.76 17.70
CA TRP A 64 -0.60 -5.63 17.40
C TRP A 64 -0.31 -5.73 15.90
N ALA A 65 -1.06 -6.54 15.15
CA ALA A 65 -0.86 -6.72 13.71
C ALA A 65 -1.20 -5.42 12.97
N TRP A 66 -2.29 -4.78 13.37
CA TRP A 66 -2.67 -3.45 12.89
C TRP A 66 -1.60 -2.40 13.20
N LYS A 67 -1.02 -2.41 14.41
CA LYS A 67 0.09 -1.50 14.75
C LYS A 67 1.31 -1.72 13.86
N TYR A 68 1.66 -2.96 13.55
CA TYR A 68 2.78 -3.26 12.66
C TYR A 68 2.50 -2.84 11.22
N PHE A 69 1.29 -3.03 10.71
CA PHE A 69 0.86 -2.49 9.42
C PHE A 69 1.07 -0.97 9.35
N LEU A 70 0.58 -0.23 10.35
CA LEU A 70 0.77 1.22 10.39
C LEU A 70 2.25 1.64 10.48
N ASN A 71 3.06 0.90 11.24
CA ASN A 71 4.50 1.16 11.33
C ASN A 71 5.22 0.87 10.01
N ALA A 72 4.85 -0.19 9.29
CA ALA A 72 5.40 -0.52 7.98
C ALA A 72 5.10 0.59 6.96
N ASN A 73 3.86 1.09 6.93
CA ASN A 73 3.46 2.21 6.06
C ASN A 73 4.27 3.50 6.35
N ARG A 74 4.61 3.75 7.62
CA ARG A 74 5.46 4.90 7.99
C ARG A 74 6.91 4.78 7.53
N ASN A 75 7.38 3.56 7.29
CA ASN A 75 8.72 3.27 6.80
C ASN A 75 8.78 3.10 5.28
N HIS A 76 7.77 3.60 4.56
CA HIS A 76 7.75 3.57 3.11
C HIS A 76 8.90 4.40 2.52
N TRP A 77 9.62 3.82 1.57
CA TRP A 77 10.66 4.46 0.78
C TRP A 77 10.66 3.87 -0.63
N THR A 78 11.20 4.59 -1.61
CA THR A 78 11.38 4.07 -2.96
C THR A 78 12.87 4.00 -3.33
N PRO A 79 13.30 3.04 -4.17
CA PRO A 79 14.70 2.95 -4.60
C PRO A 79 15.23 4.20 -5.30
N LEU A 80 14.35 4.99 -5.90
CA LEU A 80 14.70 6.22 -6.60
C LEU A 80 15.06 7.38 -5.66
N ASP A 81 14.69 7.27 -4.38
CA ASP A 81 15.01 8.28 -3.36
C ASP A 81 16.48 8.23 -2.93
N ILE A 82 17.21 7.16 -3.29
CA ILE A 82 18.62 6.96 -2.93
C ILE A 82 19.52 7.31 -4.12
N ASN A 83 20.43 8.27 -3.92
CA ASN A 83 21.41 8.64 -4.94
C ASN A 83 22.56 7.63 -4.98
N MET A 84 22.80 6.99 -6.13
CA MET A 84 23.82 5.96 -6.33
C MET A 84 25.10 6.45 -7.03
N THR A 85 25.24 7.76 -7.29
CA THR A 85 26.33 8.30 -8.13
C THR A 85 27.71 7.98 -7.55
N GLN A 86 27.87 8.16 -6.23
CA GLN A 86 29.14 7.90 -5.55
C GLN A 86 29.44 6.39 -5.50
N ASP A 87 28.44 5.59 -5.16
CA ASP A 87 28.54 4.13 -5.11
C ASP A 87 28.97 3.53 -6.45
N VAL A 88 28.44 4.03 -7.57
CA VAL A 88 28.85 3.63 -8.92
C VAL A 88 30.32 3.98 -9.17
N HIS A 89 30.75 5.19 -8.83
CA HIS A 89 32.15 5.60 -8.98
C HIS A 89 33.09 4.69 -8.18
N ASP A 90 32.76 4.43 -6.91
CA ASP A 90 33.60 3.65 -6.00
C ASP A 90 33.63 2.17 -6.39
N TYR A 91 32.50 1.65 -6.90
CA TYR A 91 32.46 0.33 -7.49
C TYR A 91 33.44 0.21 -8.66
N HIS A 92 33.62 1.23 -9.50
CA HIS A 92 34.56 1.14 -10.62
C HIS A 92 36.01 1.42 -10.25
N HIS A 93 36.27 2.30 -9.27
CA HIS A 93 37.61 2.87 -9.06
C HIS A 93 38.22 2.65 -7.68
N ALA A 94 37.43 2.34 -6.65
CA ALA A 94 37.91 2.24 -5.27
C ALA A 94 38.05 0.79 -4.77
N LEU A 95 37.16 -0.12 -5.20
CA LEU A 95 37.14 -1.50 -4.71
C LEU A 95 38.27 -2.36 -5.30
N THR A 96 38.96 -3.09 -4.43
CA THR A 96 39.87 -4.17 -4.84
C THR A 96 39.09 -5.34 -5.45
N ALA A 97 39.79 -6.23 -6.17
CA ALA A 97 39.16 -7.40 -6.79
C ALA A 97 38.48 -8.32 -5.76
N ALA A 98 39.06 -8.46 -4.57
CA ALA A 98 38.50 -9.29 -3.50
C ALA A 98 37.23 -8.67 -2.90
N GLU A 99 37.21 -7.37 -2.66
CA GLU A 99 36.03 -6.66 -2.14
C GLU A 99 34.88 -6.67 -3.17
N ARG A 100 35.20 -6.46 -4.45
CA ARG A 100 34.22 -6.55 -5.53
C ARG A 100 33.59 -7.95 -5.60
N HIS A 101 34.40 -9.00 -5.47
CA HIS A 101 33.88 -10.37 -5.48
C HIS A 101 32.90 -10.64 -4.32
N VAL A 102 33.22 -10.14 -3.11
CA VAL A 102 32.30 -10.25 -1.96
C VAL A 102 31.02 -9.46 -2.22
N TYR A 103 31.13 -8.23 -2.72
CA TYR A 103 29.97 -7.39 -3.06
C TYR A 103 29.04 -8.07 -4.07
N GLU A 104 29.58 -8.58 -5.17
CA GLU A 104 28.80 -9.27 -6.22
C GLU A 104 28.10 -10.52 -5.67
N ASN A 105 28.80 -11.32 -4.85
CA ASN A 105 28.21 -12.52 -4.25
C ASN A 105 27.07 -12.18 -3.27
N VAL A 106 27.26 -11.18 -2.41
CA VAL A 106 26.22 -10.74 -1.46
C VAL A 106 25.02 -10.19 -2.22
N LEU A 107 25.24 -9.37 -3.25
CA LEU A 107 24.16 -8.81 -4.06
C LEU A 107 23.37 -9.92 -4.76
N SER A 108 24.06 -10.87 -5.40
CA SER A 108 23.43 -12.03 -6.07
C SER A 108 22.58 -12.86 -5.11
N TYR A 109 23.12 -13.13 -3.91
CA TYR A 109 22.40 -13.86 -2.87
C TYR A 109 21.16 -13.10 -2.41
N LEU A 110 21.29 -11.80 -2.08
CA LEU A 110 20.18 -10.98 -1.59
C LEU A 110 19.05 -10.91 -2.62
N THR A 111 19.35 -10.65 -3.89
CA THR A 111 18.34 -10.60 -4.96
C THR A 111 17.55 -11.91 -5.07
N THR A 112 18.23 -13.05 -5.01
CA THR A 112 17.54 -14.35 -5.12
C THR A 112 16.79 -14.71 -3.84
N SER A 113 17.38 -14.45 -2.67
CA SER A 113 16.80 -14.78 -1.37
C SER A 113 15.54 -13.97 -1.07
N ASP A 114 15.48 -12.71 -1.47
CA ASP A 114 14.32 -11.84 -1.31
C ASP A 114 13.11 -12.37 -2.11
N ILE A 115 13.34 -12.78 -3.36
CA ILE A 115 12.31 -13.41 -4.20
C ILE A 115 11.80 -14.70 -3.56
N LEU A 116 12.68 -15.53 -3.01
CA LEU A 116 12.29 -16.77 -2.34
C LEU A 116 11.44 -16.51 -1.10
N ALA A 117 11.82 -15.50 -0.29
CA ALA A 117 11.06 -15.12 0.90
C ALA A 117 9.66 -14.59 0.53
N MET A 118 9.57 -13.65 -0.42
CA MET A 118 8.28 -13.13 -0.91
C MET A 118 7.38 -14.23 -1.46
N ARG A 119 7.95 -15.15 -2.27
CA ARG A 119 7.21 -16.29 -2.83
C ARG A 119 6.71 -17.24 -1.74
N ASN A 120 7.51 -17.49 -0.71
CA ASN A 120 7.09 -18.33 0.42
C ASN A 120 5.95 -17.69 1.21
N ILE A 121 6.02 -16.38 1.47
CA ILE A 121 4.95 -15.65 2.16
C ILE A 121 3.66 -15.74 1.35
N GLY A 122 3.71 -15.42 0.05
CA GLY A 122 2.52 -15.39 -0.81
C GLY A 122 1.87 -16.75 -1.03
N LEU A 123 2.65 -17.82 -1.17
CA LEU A 123 2.11 -19.14 -1.53
C LEU A 123 1.87 -20.06 -0.32
N ALA A 124 2.68 -19.99 0.73
CA ALA A 124 2.62 -20.93 1.85
C ALA A 124 2.05 -20.30 3.13
N VAL A 125 2.46 -19.07 3.45
CA VAL A 125 2.07 -18.43 4.72
C VAL A 125 0.68 -17.81 4.60
N MET A 126 0.43 -17.02 3.57
CA MET A 126 -0.87 -16.34 3.37
C MET A 126 -2.03 -17.32 3.25
N GLU A 127 -1.83 -18.49 2.62
CA GLU A 127 -2.87 -19.53 2.49
C GLU A 127 -3.33 -20.08 3.86
N LYS A 128 -2.42 -20.21 4.83
CA LYS A 128 -2.72 -20.79 6.14
C LYS A 128 -3.20 -19.77 7.16
N MET A 129 -3.03 -18.49 6.86
CA MET A 129 -3.35 -17.40 7.76
C MET A 129 -4.81 -16.98 7.60
N SER A 130 -5.62 -17.22 8.64
CA SER A 130 -7.08 -17.02 8.57
C SER A 130 -7.58 -15.71 9.18
N ALA A 131 -6.71 -14.92 9.82
CA ALA A 131 -7.08 -13.63 10.41
C ALA A 131 -6.79 -12.49 9.41
N PRO A 132 -7.80 -11.70 9.00
CA PRO A 132 -7.63 -10.67 7.98
C PRO A 132 -6.65 -9.57 8.38
N GLU A 133 -6.65 -9.15 9.65
CA GLU A 133 -5.73 -8.14 10.15
C GLU A 133 -4.24 -8.57 10.11
N LEU A 134 -3.94 -9.86 10.03
CA LEU A 134 -2.57 -10.36 9.83
C LEU A 134 -2.24 -10.46 8.34
N GLN A 135 -3.20 -10.82 7.49
CA GLN A 135 -3.01 -10.87 6.04
C GLN A 135 -2.63 -9.49 5.49
N ILE A 136 -3.29 -8.42 5.94
CA ILE A 136 -2.98 -7.05 5.50
C ILE A 136 -1.59 -6.56 5.91
N TYR A 137 -0.98 -7.13 6.96
CA TYR A 137 0.37 -6.78 7.37
C TYR A 137 1.42 -7.50 6.52
N GLN A 138 1.07 -8.69 6.01
CA GLN A 138 1.94 -9.53 5.19
C GLN A 138 1.80 -9.24 3.69
N ALA A 139 0.80 -8.45 3.31
CA ALA A 139 0.57 -7.93 1.96
C ALA A 139 1.31 -6.62 1.74
#